data_AF-A0A0C1GLV4-F1
#
_entry.id   AF-A0A0C1GLV4-F1
#
_cell.length_a   1.000
_cell.length_b   1.000
_cell.length_c   1.000
_cell.angle_alpha   90.00
_cell.angle_beta   90.00
_cell.angle_gamma   90.00
#
_symmetry.space_group_name_H-M   'P 1'
#
loop_
_entity.id
_entity.type
_entity.pdbx_description
1 polymer ?
#
loop_
_entity_poly.entity_id
_entity_poly.type
_entity_poly.pdbx_seq_one_letter_code
_entity_poly.pdbx_strand_id
1 'polypeptide(L)'
;MNLGLPYLAATLLLLAACTPPYSSVSFTAEGDQIVASGTIDHTTLSAFEEVMDENPGIKTLVLQNIEGSVDDDSNVVFSRVVREEGFDTVVPSDGLVASGGTDLFLAGNRRVLEPGACVGVHSWGGGGFVAAELPEGHPEHDRYLDYFEDIGVDPAFYWFTLEAASENEMHWMTSSEANRFDITTRAAPRLGTAAICDER
;
A
#
# COMPACT_ATOMS: atom_id res chain seq x y z
N MET A 1 36.64 -36.98 45.75
CA MET A 1 36.73 -35.98 44.67
C MET A 1 35.93 -36.51 43.48
N ASN A 2 34.65 -36.11 43.37
CA ASN A 2 33.82 -36.47 42.22
C ASN A 2 33.33 -35.18 41.58
N LEU A 3 33.67 -35.03 40.30
CA LEU A 3 33.47 -33.84 39.48
C LEU A 3 31.98 -33.60 39.22
N GLY A 4 31.52 -32.37 39.50
CA GLY A 4 30.21 -31.88 39.09
C GLY A 4 30.19 -31.58 37.59
N LEU A 5 29.13 -32.02 36.92
CA LEU A 5 28.80 -31.68 35.54
C LEU A 5 28.37 -30.20 35.46
N PRO A 6 28.92 -29.36 34.57
CA PRO A 6 28.36 -28.04 34.33
C PRO A 6 27.20 -28.17 33.33
N TYR A 7 26.00 -27.86 33.80
CA TYR A 7 24.85 -27.60 32.93
C TYR A 7 25.12 -26.29 32.17
N LEU A 8 25.40 -26.37 30.87
CA LEU A 8 25.29 -25.23 29.97
C LEU A 8 23.79 -24.96 29.76
N ALA A 9 23.26 -23.95 30.42
CA ALA A 9 21.97 -23.37 30.06
C ALA A 9 22.18 -22.54 28.78
N ALA A 10 21.77 -23.09 27.63
CA ALA A 10 21.66 -22.32 26.40
C ALA A 10 20.39 -21.45 26.51
N THR A 11 20.57 -20.18 26.85
CA THR A 11 19.50 -19.19 26.85
C THR A 11 19.15 -18.87 25.39
N LEU A 12 18.05 -19.44 24.90
CA LEU A 12 17.49 -19.09 23.59
C LEU A 12 16.84 -17.71 23.71
N LEU A 13 17.54 -16.67 23.28
CA LEU A 13 16.99 -15.33 23.10
C LEU A 13 16.03 -15.38 21.90
N LEU A 14 14.73 -15.54 22.18
CA LEU A 14 13.66 -15.24 21.24
C LEU A 14 13.64 -13.73 21.01
N LEU A 15 14.27 -13.27 19.92
CA LEU A 15 14.04 -11.94 19.38
C LEU A 15 12.63 -11.93 18.81
N ALA A 16 11.64 -11.54 19.61
CA ALA A 16 10.36 -11.10 19.07
C ALA A 16 10.66 -9.84 18.25
N ALA A 17 10.54 -9.94 16.92
CA ALA A 17 10.49 -8.76 16.08
C ALA A 17 9.24 -7.98 16.49
N CYS A 18 9.41 -6.92 17.29
CA CYS A 18 8.34 -5.99 17.59
C CYS A 18 8.04 -5.24 16.28
N THR A 19 6.99 -5.66 15.57
CA THR A 19 6.36 -4.80 14.58
C THR A 19 5.97 -3.50 15.28
N PRO A 20 6.39 -2.33 14.78
CA PRO A 20 6.03 -1.06 15.38
C PRO A 20 4.50 -0.94 15.44
N PRO A 21 3.95 -0.27 16.46
CA PRO A 21 2.51 -0.06 16.56
C PRO A 21 2.04 0.75 15.35
N TYR A 22 1.01 0.26 14.65
CA TYR A 22 0.31 0.96 13.58
C TYR A 22 -1.15 1.23 13.99
N SER A 23 -1.82 2.10 13.26
CA SER A 23 -3.27 2.31 13.38
C SER A 23 -3.95 1.77 12.13
N SER A 24 -4.90 0.85 12.30
CA SER A 24 -5.73 0.35 11.19
C SER A 24 -6.41 1.52 10.47
N VAL A 25 -6.68 1.36 9.17
CA VAL A 25 -7.37 2.39 8.39
C VAL A 25 -8.71 2.74 9.06
N SER A 26 -8.92 4.04 9.26
CA SER A 26 -10.21 4.61 9.64
C SER A 26 -10.82 5.33 8.45
N PHE A 27 -12.14 5.28 8.36
CA PHE A 27 -12.92 5.95 7.33
C PHE A 27 -13.87 6.97 7.95
N THR A 28 -13.90 8.17 7.41
CA THR A 28 -14.81 9.24 7.86
C THR A 28 -15.53 9.83 6.65
N ALA A 29 -16.86 9.90 6.69
CA ALA A 29 -17.62 10.59 5.67
C ALA A 29 -17.52 12.12 5.87
N GLU A 30 -17.08 12.82 4.84
CA GLU A 30 -16.97 14.27 4.80
C GLU A 30 -17.66 14.82 3.56
N GLY A 31 -18.89 15.32 3.75
CA GLY A 31 -19.70 15.82 2.64
C GLY A 31 -20.09 14.71 1.67
N ASP A 32 -19.54 14.74 0.45
CA ASP A 32 -19.78 13.78 -0.63
C ASP A 32 -18.61 12.81 -0.86
N GLN A 33 -17.73 12.67 0.14
CA GLN A 33 -16.51 11.88 0.06
C GLN A 33 -16.31 11.05 1.33
N ILE A 34 -15.59 9.94 1.21
CA ILE A 34 -15.07 9.16 2.34
C ILE A 34 -13.57 9.42 2.41
N VAL A 35 -13.09 9.85 3.56
CA VAL A 35 -11.67 10.10 3.83
C VAL A 35 -11.09 8.92 4.59
N ALA A 36 -9.98 8.38 4.09
CA ALA A 36 -9.28 7.23 4.65
C ALA A 36 -7.86 7.59 5.11
N SER A 37 -7.50 7.13 6.31
CA SER A 37 -6.16 7.27 6.88
C SER A 37 -5.81 6.09 7.77
N GLY A 38 -4.57 5.59 7.65
CA GLY A 38 -3.99 4.53 8.47
C GLY A 38 -3.26 3.48 7.64
N THR A 39 -3.06 2.31 8.24
CA THR A 39 -2.38 1.16 7.62
C THR A 39 -3.39 0.06 7.30
N ILE A 40 -3.33 -0.46 6.09
CA ILE A 40 -4.26 -1.50 5.62
C ILE A 40 -3.95 -2.81 6.32
N ASP A 41 -4.99 -3.42 6.89
CA ASP A 41 -4.96 -4.69 7.58
C ASP A 41 -6.25 -5.51 7.34
N HIS A 42 -6.33 -6.68 7.97
CA HIS A 42 -7.50 -7.56 7.91
C HIS A 42 -8.84 -6.95 8.36
N THR A 43 -8.85 -5.81 9.05
CA THR A 43 -10.08 -5.13 9.50
C THR A 43 -10.57 -4.07 8.51
N THR A 44 -9.71 -3.66 7.56
CA THR A 44 -9.95 -2.51 6.69
C THR A 44 -11.17 -2.68 5.81
N LEU A 45 -11.40 -3.87 5.23
CA LEU A 45 -12.57 -4.11 4.39
C LEU A 45 -13.88 -3.94 5.17
N SER A 46 -14.00 -4.55 6.36
CA SER A 46 -15.23 -4.45 7.15
C SER A 46 -15.50 -3.01 7.62
N ALA A 47 -14.45 -2.25 7.97
CA ALA A 47 -14.60 -0.83 8.30
C ALA A 47 -15.04 0.01 7.08
N PHE A 48 -14.59 -0.35 5.87
CA PHE A 48 -15.04 0.29 4.64
C PHE A 48 -16.50 -0.04 4.32
N GLU A 49 -16.91 -1.29 4.46
CA GLU A 49 -18.30 -1.73 4.27
C GLU A 49 -19.25 -0.98 5.23
N GLU A 50 -18.86 -0.80 6.50
CA GLU A 50 -19.63 -0.06 7.49
C GLU A 50 -19.86 1.40 7.07
N VAL A 51 -18.82 2.13 6.67
CA VAL A 51 -18.97 3.53 6.23
C VAL A 51 -19.78 3.64 4.93
N MET A 52 -19.69 2.66 4.02
CA MET A 52 -20.48 2.63 2.79
C MET A 52 -21.97 2.42 3.08
N ASP A 53 -22.31 1.52 3.99
CA ASP A 53 -23.69 1.23 4.40
C ASP A 53 -24.34 2.46 5.04
N GLU A 54 -23.58 3.25 5.81
CA GLU A 54 -24.03 4.49 6.41
C GLU A 54 -24.15 5.66 5.40
N ASN A 55 -23.40 5.60 4.30
CA ASN A 55 -23.30 6.69 3.32
C ASN A 55 -23.57 6.21 1.88
N PRO A 56 -24.77 5.62 1.61
CA PRO A 56 -25.07 5.03 0.32
C PRO A 56 -25.11 6.10 -0.77
N GLY A 57 -24.16 6.03 -1.70
CA GLY A 57 -24.07 6.93 -2.86
C GLY A 57 -22.80 7.76 -2.93
N ILE A 58 -22.01 7.83 -1.85
CA ILE A 58 -20.64 8.36 -1.94
C ILE A 58 -19.80 7.40 -2.78
N LYS A 59 -19.09 7.92 -3.77
CA LYS A 59 -18.20 7.17 -4.67
C LYS A 59 -16.83 7.82 -4.86
N THR A 60 -16.43 8.67 -3.91
CA THR A 60 -15.09 9.27 -3.87
C THR A 60 -14.41 8.83 -2.58
N LEU A 61 -13.26 8.18 -2.73
CA LEU A 61 -12.39 7.76 -1.65
C LEU A 61 -11.14 8.66 -1.65
N VAL A 62 -11.04 9.53 -0.65
CA VAL A 62 -9.88 10.38 -0.42
C VAL A 62 -8.88 9.61 0.44
N LEU A 63 -7.70 9.35 -0.11
CA LEU A 63 -6.61 8.67 0.55
C LEU A 63 -5.70 9.74 1.18
N GLN A 64 -6.06 10.16 2.40
CA GLN A 64 -5.37 11.25 3.07
C GLN A 64 -3.98 10.81 3.55
N ASN A 65 -3.87 9.66 4.22
CA ASN A 65 -2.58 9.06 4.54
C ASN A 65 -2.68 7.55 4.62
N ILE A 66 -2.28 6.84 3.57
CA ILE A 66 -2.24 5.38 3.53
C ILE A 66 -0.80 4.92 3.28
N GLU A 67 -0.09 4.67 4.38
CA GLU A 67 1.36 4.41 4.38
C GLU A 67 1.73 3.02 3.82
N GLY A 68 0.75 2.12 3.74
CA GLY A 68 0.94 0.78 3.22
C GLY A 68 -0.04 -0.24 3.79
N SER A 69 0.32 -1.50 3.63
CA SER A 69 -0.37 -2.66 4.18
C SER A 69 0.56 -3.46 5.08
N VAL A 70 0.00 -4.05 6.13
CA VAL A 70 0.66 -5.12 6.93
C VAL A 70 0.05 -6.49 6.65
N ASP A 71 -1.08 -6.52 5.94
CA ASP A 71 -1.71 -7.71 5.41
C ASP A 71 -2.02 -7.46 3.92
N ASP A 72 -1.12 -7.93 3.06
CA ASP A 72 -1.19 -7.66 1.64
C ASP A 72 -2.35 -8.39 0.96
N ASP A 73 -2.79 -9.54 1.50
CA ASP A 73 -3.95 -10.28 0.99
C ASP A 73 -5.23 -9.51 1.24
N SER A 74 -5.38 -8.99 2.46
CA SER A 74 -6.48 -8.10 2.80
C SER A 74 -6.48 -6.83 1.95
N ASN A 75 -5.29 -6.27 1.63
CA ASN A 75 -5.19 -5.11 0.75
C ASN A 75 -5.69 -5.40 -0.67
N VAL A 76 -5.26 -6.51 -1.26
CA VAL A 76 -5.67 -6.90 -2.63
C VAL A 76 -7.18 -7.16 -2.70
N VAL A 77 -7.75 -7.83 -1.69
CA VAL A 77 -9.21 -8.04 -1.61
C VAL A 77 -9.95 -6.71 -1.45
N PHE A 78 -9.54 -5.88 -0.49
CA PHE A 78 -10.15 -4.58 -0.25
C PHE A 78 -10.10 -3.68 -1.50
N SER A 79 -8.95 -3.63 -2.16
CA SER A 79 -8.77 -2.80 -3.35
C SER A 79 -9.66 -3.25 -4.52
N ARG A 80 -9.84 -4.57 -4.70
CA ARG A 80 -10.84 -5.09 -5.67
C ARG A 80 -12.25 -4.65 -5.33
N VAL A 81 -12.64 -4.64 -4.06
CA VAL A 81 -13.96 -4.13 -3.64
C VAL A 81 -14.11 -2.65 -3.97
N VAL A 82 -13.09 -1.82 -3.73
CA VAL A 82 -13.09 -0.39 -4.11
C VAL A 82 -13.32 -0.22 -5.62
N ARG A 83 -12.65 -1.04 -6.44
CA ARG A 83 -12.83 -1.06 -7.90
C ARG A 83 -14.25 -1.48 -8.30
N GLU A 84 -14.73 -2.59 -7.76
CA GLU A 84 -16.04 -3.19 -8.09
C GLU A 84 -17.20 -2.27 -7.68
N GLU A 85 -17.09 -1.63 -6.51
CA GLU A 85 -18.03 -0.62 -6.04
C GLU A 85 -17.96 0.69 -6.83
N GLY A 86 -16.97 0.83 -7.69
CA GLY A 86 -16.87 1.92 -8.66
C GLY A 86 -16.43 3.25 -8.06
N PHE A 87 -15.60 3.21 -7.02
CA PHE A 87 -15.05 4.42 -6.40
C PHE A 87 -14.01 5.11 -7.29
N ASP A 88 -14.01 6.43 -7.24
CA ASP A 88 -12.88 7.25 -7.64
C ASP A 88 -11.90 7.38 -6.46
N THR A 89 -10.61 7.38 -6.74
CA THR A 89 -9.56 7.56 -5.73
C THR A 89 -8.87 8.92 -5.90
N VAL A 90 -8.70 9.62 -4.79
CA VAL A 90 -8.07 10.95 -4.76
C VAL A 90 -6.99 10.98 -3.69
N VAL A 91 -5.76 11.34 -4.06
CA VAL A 91 -4.72 11.71 -3.10
C VAL A 91 -4.63 13.24 -3.08
N PRO A 92 -5.01 13.90 -1.96
CA PRO A 92 -5.03 15.35 -1.89
C PRO A 92 -3.60 15.93 -1.89
N SER A 93 -3.50 17.26 -2.01
CA SER A 93 -2.22 17.97 -2.14
C SER A 93 -1.27 17.74 -0.95
N ASP A 94 -1.84 17.53 0.23
CA ASP A 94 -1.15 17.16 1.47
C ASP A 94 -1.23 15.66 1.79
N GLY A 95 -1.79 14.86 0.89
CA GLY A 95 -2.01 13.44 1.09
C GLY A 95 -0.87 12.54 0.63
N LEU A 96 -0.87 11.32 1.14
CA LEU A 96 0.19 10.34 0.89
C LEU A 96 -0.41 8.95 0.69
N VAL A 97 0.09 8.27 -0.34
CA VAL A 97 -0.05 6.83 -0.50
C VAL A 97 1.32 6.22 -0.71
N ALA A 98 1.60 5.09 -0.07
CA ALA A 98 2.84 4.37 -0.23
C ALA A 98 2.61 2.86 -0.14
N SER A 99 3.50 2.07 -0.75
CA SER A 99 3.43 0.60 -0.68
C SER A 99 2.03 0.09 -1.10
N GLY A 100 1.39 -0.77 -0.31
CA GLY A 100 0.01 -1.22 -0.54
C GLY A 100 -1.04 -0.09 -0.64
N GLY A 101 -0.79 1.10 -0.10
CA GLY A 101 -1.63 2.28 -0.32
C GLY A 101 -1.61 2.78 -1.77
N THR A 102 -0.48 2.63 -2.47
CA THR A 102 -0.38 2.92 -3.91
C THR A 102 -1.19 1.90 -4.72
N ASP A 103 -1.21 0.64 -4.30
CA ASP A 103 -2.05 -0.39 -4.91
C ASP A 103 -3.53 -0.04 -4.76
N LEU A 104 -3.96 0.38 -3.56
CA LEU A 104 -5.32 0.86 -3.30
C LEU A 104 -5.68 2.08 -4.15
N PHE A 105 -4.79 3.06 -4.26
CA PHE A 105 -4.99 4.23 -5.12
C PHE A 105 -5.28 3.82 -6.57
N LEU A 106 -4.54 2.84 -7.09
CA LEU A 106 -4.70 2.35 -8.45
C LEU A 106 -6.03 1.65 -8.72
N ALA A 107 -6.71 1.16 -7.68
CA ALA A 107 -8.00 0.48 -7.80
C ALA A 107 -9.15 1.43 -8.19
N GLY A 108 -8.97 2.75 -8.06
CA GLY A 108 -9.99 3.72 -8.42
C GLY A 108 -10.34 3.75 -9.91
N ASN A 109 -11.59 4.03 -10.23
CA ASN A 109 -12.06 4.22 -11.61
C ASN A 109 -11.53 5.52 -12.21
N ARG A 110 -11.71 6.65 -11.52
CA ARG A 110 -10.96 7.88 -11.75
C ARG A 110 -9.90 8.02 -10.67
N ARG A 111 -8.64 8.00 -11.09
CA ARG A 111 -7.46 8.15 -10.23
C ARG A 111 -6.91 9.57 -10.34
N VAL A 112 -6.93 10.30 -9.23
CA VAL A 112 -6.53 11.71 -9.16
C VAL A 112 -5.43 11.90 -8.13
N LEU A 113 -4.31 12.44 -8.56
CA LEU A 113 -3.30 13.02 -7.69
C LEU A 113 -3.45 14.54 -7.77
N GLU A 114 -3.56 15.21 -6.63
CA GLU A 114 -3.47 16.67 -6.59
C GLU A 114 -2.01 17.16 -6.59
N PRO A 115 -1.73 18.42 -6.96
CA PRO A 115 -0.38 18.97 -6.92
C PRO A 115 0.23 18.87 -5.51
N GLY A 116 1.36 18.19 -5.38
CA GLY A 116 2.04 17.97 -4.10
C GLY A 116 1.68 16.66 -3.39
N ALA A 117 0.75 15.86 -3.92
CA ALA A 117 0.49 14.50 -3.44
C ALA A 117 1.78 13.66 -3.46
N CYS A 118 1.92 12.77 -2.49
CA CYS A 118 3.04 11.84 -2.37
C CYS A 118 2.60 10.43 -2.77
N VAL A 119 3.39 9.78 -3.63
CA VAL A 119 3.17 8.40 -4.09
C VAL A 119 4.48 7.64 -3.93
N GLY A 120 4.49 6.67 -3.03
CA GLY A 120 5.66 5.86 -2.70
C GLY A 120 5.53 4.43 -3.24
N VAL A 121 6.62 3.90 -3.79
CA VAL A 121 6.71 2.49 -4.21
C VAL A 121 8.03 1.88 -3.76
N HIS A 122 8.03 0.58 -3.51
CA HIS A 122 9.20 -0.23 -3.21
C HIS A 122 8.89 -1.72 -3.43
N SER A 123 9.92 -2.57 -3.44
CA SER A 123 9.74 -4.02 -3.42
C SER A 123 9.05 -4.47 -2.13
N TRP A 124 8.06 -5.34 -2.21
CA TRP A 124 7.50 -5.95 -1.01
C TRP A 124 8.38 -7.09 -0.48
N GLY A 125 8.18 -7.42 0.79
CA GLY A 125 8.84 -8.50 1.49
C GLY A 125 7.89 -9.16 2.49
N GLY A 126 7.97 -10.47 2.63
CA GLY A 126 7.03 -11.24 3.43
C GLY A 126 7.33 -12.73 3.39
N GLY A 127 6.93 -13.47 4.43
CA GLY A 127 7.09 -14.93 4.47
C GLY A 127 8.54 -15.45 4.40
N GLY A 128 9.54 -14.58 4.61
CA GLY A 128 10.96 -14.91 4.49
C GLY A 128 11.57 -14.64 3.10
N PHE A 129 10.86 -13.93 2.23
CA PHE A 129 11.31 -13.57 0.89
C PHE A 129 11.25 -12.07 0.67
N VAL A 130 12.13 -11.57 -0.21
CA VAL A 130 12.05 -10.24 -0.81
C VAL A 130 11.67 -10.42 -2.27
N ALA A 131 10.61 -9.74 -2.74
CA ALA A 131 10.07 -9.96 -4.07
C ALA A 131 11.10 -9.75 -5.18
N ALA A 132 11.93 -8.71 -5.08
CA ALA A 132 12.98 -8.43 -6.05
C ALA A 132 14.07 -9.53 -6.14
N GLU A 133 14.17 -10.43 -5.17
CA GLU A 133 15.13 -11.55 -5.16
C GLU A 133 14.52 -12.85 -5.72
N LEU A 134 13.21 -12.88 -5.94
CA LEU A 134 12.54 -14.04 -6.51
C LEU A 134 12.79 -14.12 -8.03
N PRO A 135 12.87 -15.32 -8.61
CA PRO A 135 12.86 -15.48 -10.07
C PRO A 135 11.57 -14.89 -10.66
N GLU A 136 11.65 -14.23 -11.82
CA GLU A 136 10.50 -13.57 -12.48
C GLU A 136 9.25 -14.48 -12.65
N GLY A 137 9.44 -15.79 -12.85
CA GLY A 137 8.36 -16.77 -12.94
C GLY A 137 7.92 -17.40 -11.61
N HIS A 138 8.29 -16.82 -10.47
CA HIS A 138 7.89 -17.32 -9.14
C HIS A 138 6.41 -16.99 -8.88
N PRO A 139 5.60 -17.95 -8.39
CA PRO A 139 4.15 -17.78 -8.28
C PRO A 139 3.70 -16.71 -7.28
N GLU A 140 4.58 -16.24 -6.39
CA GLU A 140 4.27 -15.12 -5.48
C GLU A 140 4.08 -13.79 -6.23
N HIS A 141 4.57 -13.68 -7.47
CA HIS A 141 4.29 -12.53 -8.33
C HIS A 141 2.85 -12.55 -8.86
N ASP A 142 2.28 -13.75 -9.10
CA ASP A 142 0.98 -13.93 -9.77
C ASP A 142 -0.13 -13.16 -9.05
N ARG A 143 -0.11 -13.13 -7.72
CA ARG A 143 -1.09 -12.42 -6.89
C ARG A 143 -1.20 -10.92 -7.24
N TYR A 144 -0.07 -10.26 -7.48
CA TYR A 144 -0.03 -8.84 -7.85
C TYR A 144 -0.25 -8.63 -9.35
N LEU A 145 0.29 -9.53 -10.18
CA LEU A 145 0.10 -9.47 -11.63
C LEU A 145 -1.40 -9.61 -11.99
N ASP A 146 -2.08 -10.60 -11.40
CA ASP A 146 -3.53 -10.81 -11.54
C ASP A 146 -4.29 -9.59 -11.00
N TYR A 147 -3.90 -9.05 -9.84
CA TYR A 147 -4.52 -7.87 -9.27
C TYR A 147 -4.42 -6.65 -10.21
N PHE A 148 -3.25 -6.34 -10.74
CA PHE A 148 -3.08 -5.22 -11.66
C PHE A 148 -3.83 -5.44 -12.97
N GLU A 149 -3.89 -6.66 -13.49
CA GLU A 149 -4.72 -7.01 -14.65
C GLU A 149 -6.21 -6.74 -14.36
N ASP A 150 -6.74 -7.17 -13.21
CA ASP A 150 -8.14 -6.99 -12.80
C ASP A 150 -8.55 -5.50 -12.77
N ILE A 151 -7.65 -4.63 -12.31
CA ILE A 151 -7.90 -3.18 -12.22
C ILE A 151 -7.44 -2.40 -13.47
N GLY A 152 -6.96 -3.09 -14.50
CA GLY A 152 -6.55 -2.50 -15.77
C GLY A 152 -5.30 -1.63 -15.68
N VAL A 153 -4.35 -2.01 -14.83
CA VAL A 153 -3.00 -1.43 -14.72
C VAL A 153 -2.03 -2.32 -15.49
N ASP A 154 -1.13 -1.71 -16.27
CA ASP A 154 -0.10 -2.46 -16.98
C ASP A 154 0.82 -3.17 -15.96
N PRO A 155 1.00 -4.50 -16.04
CA PRO A 155 1.89 -5.24 -15.15
C PRO A 155 3.35 -4.74 -15.14
N ALA A 156 3.78 -3.98 -16.14
CA ALA A 156 5.07 -3.29 -16.11
C ALA A 156 5.23 -2.36 -14.89
N PHE A 157 4.13 -1.83 -14.34
CA PHE A 157 4.17 -1.05 -13.12
C PHE A 157 4.63 -1.88 -11.91
N TYR A 158 4.17 -3.13 -11.79
CA TYR A 158 4.59 -4.05 -10.73
C TYR A 158 6.10 -4.27 -10.74
N TRP A 159 6.66 -4.59 -11.90
CA TRP A 159 8.10 -4.82 -12.02
C TRP A 159 8.90 -3.55 -11.71
N PHE A 160 8.38 -2.39 -12.10
CA PHE A 160 8.96 -1.11 -11.71
C PHE A 160 8.97 -0.91 -10.19
N THR A 161 7.93 -1.26 -9.46
CA THR A 161 7.93 -1.09 -7.99
C THR A 161 9.01 -1.93 -7.33
N LEU A 162 9.25 -3.16 -7.81
CA LEU A 162 10.31 -4.03 -7.30
C LEU A 162 11.71 -3.48 -7.58
N GLU A 163 11.91 -2.82 -8.72
CA GLU A 163 13.20 -2.23 -9.11
C GLU A 163 13.46 -0.87 -8.45
N ALA A 164 12.41 -0.10 -8.16
CA ALA A 164 12.51 1.31 -7.78
C ALA A 164 13.19 1.52 -6.42
N ALA A 165 12.93 0.64 -5.45
CA ALA A 165 13.53 0.68 -4.12
C ALA A 165 13.49 -0.70 -3.46
N SER A 166 14.45 -0.96 -2.56
CA SER A 166 14.43 -2.16 -1.72
C SER A 166 13.27 -2.13 -0.71
N GLU A 167 12.94 -3.27 -0.10
CA GLU A 167 11.84 -3.38 0.87
C GLU A 167 11.94 -2.46 2.09
N ASN A 168 13.13 -1.94 2.38
CA ASN A 168 13.40 -1.07 3.53
C ASN A 168 13.61 0.40 3.12
N GLU A 169 13.44 0.72 1.84
CA GLU A 169 13.59 2.06 1.27
C GLU A 169 12.28 2.50 0.60
N MET A 170 12.22 3.77 0.22
CA MET A 170 11.06 4.31 -0.48
C MET A 170 11.50 5.06 -1.74
N HIS A 171 10.90 4.72 -2.87
CA HIS A 171 10.98 5.54 -4.07
C HIS A 171 9.75 6.43 -4.18
N TRP A 172 9.94 7.73 -3.94
CA TRP A 172 8.89 8.72 -4.17
C TRP A 172 8.78 9.04 -5.66
N MET A 173 7.66 8.65 -6.26
CA MET A 173 7.44 8.77 -7.69
C MET A 173 7.40 10.23 -8.14
N THR A 174 7.96 10.48 -9.31
CA THR A 174 7.85 11.75 -10.02
C THR A 174 6.58 11.80 -10.88
N SER A 175 6.17 13.00 -11.28
CA SER A 175 5.08 13.16 -12.26
C SER A 175 5.39 12.47 -13.60
N SER A 176 6.66 12.41 -13.99
CA SER A 176 7.08 11.72 -15.22
C SER A 176 6.87 10.22 -15.14
N GLU A 177 7.17 9.60 -13.99
CA GLU A 177 6.91 8.18 -13.77
C GLU A 177 5.42 7.88 -13.63
N ALA A 178 4.68 8.74 -12.91
CA ALA A 178 3.23 8.61 -12.82
C ALA A 178 2.55 8.63 -14.21
N ASN A 179 3.02 9.49 -15.11
CA ASN A 179 2.57 9.52 -16.50
C ASN A 179 3.12 8.35 -17.34
N ARG A 180 4.34 7.85 -17.07
CA ARG A 180 4.93 6.71 -17.79
C ARG A 180 4.10 5.44 -17.60
N PHE A 181 3.56 5.24 -16.40
CA PHE A 181 2.78 4.05 -16.03
C PHE A 181 1.27 4.30 -16.00
N ASP A 182 0.81 5.47 -16.47
CA ASP A 182 -0.61 5.85 -16.51
C ASP A 182 -1.35 5.63 -15.17
N ILE A 183 -0.68 5.83 -14.02
CA ILE A 183 -1.30 5.60 -12.70
C ILE A 183 -2.42 6.60 -12.39
N THR A 184 -2.48 7.71 -13.13
CA THR A 184 -3.56 8.70 -13.08
C THR A 184 -4.40 8.63 -14.35
N THR A 185 -5.70 8.95 -14.23
CA THR A 185 -6.62 8.96 -15.40
C THR A 185 -6.54 10.22 -16.26
N ARG A 186 -5.75 11.19 -15.81
CA ARG A 186 -5.36 12.40 -16.54
C ARG A 186 -3.87 12.62 -16.29
N ALA A 187 -3.26 13.56 -17.02
CA ALA A 187 -1.86 13.90 -16.82
C ALA A 187 -1.57 14.25 -15.35
N ALA A 188 -0.59 13.57 -14.75
CA ALA A 188 -0.20 13.77 -13.35
C ALA A 188 0.36 15.18 -13.15
N PRO A 189 -0.04 15.91 -12.09
CA PRO A 189 0.56 17.18 -11.75
C PRO A 189 1.97 16.98 -11.19
N ARG A 190 2.64 18.09 -10.83
CA ARG A 190 3.88 17.99 -10.04
C ARG A 190 3.56 17.38 -8.68
N LEU A 191 4.20 16.25 -8.38
CA LEU A 191 4.08 15.53 -7.11
C LEU A 191 5.01 16.12 -6.04
N GLY A 192 4.80 15.70 -4.79
CA GLY A 192 5.66 16.02 -3.66
C GLY A 192 7.11 15.60 -3.91
N THR A 193 8.06 16.36 -3.37
CA THR A 193 9.48 15.95 -3.40
C THR A 193 9.74 14.94 -2.29
N ALA A 194 10.76 14.09 -2.44
CA ALA A 194 11.18 13.16 -1.38
C ALA A 194 11.27 13.83 0.01
N ALA A 195 11.96 14.97 0.12
CA ALA A 195 12.06 15.71 1.38
C ALA A 195 10.71 16.12 2.01
N ILE A 196 9.66 16.36 1.20
CA ILE A 196 8.32 16.67 1.71
C ILE A 196 7.60 15.39 2.10
N CYS A 197 7.75 14.33 1.29
CA CYS A 197 7.07 13.06 1.51
C CYS A 197 7.65 12.28 2.70
N ASP A 198 8.96 12.38 2.95
CA ASP A 198 9.64 11.80 4.12
C ASP A 198 9.25 12.49 5.44
N GLU A 199 8.69 13.71 5.38
CA GLU A 199 8.24 14.48 6.55
C GLU A 199 6.76 14.27 6.89
N ARG A 200 5.99 13.57 6.05
CA ARG A 200 4.58 13.22 6.29
C ARG A 200 4.48 11.93 7.09
#